data_AF-A0A937PKK7-F1
#
_entry.id   AF-A0A937PKK7-F1
#
_cell.length_a   1.000
_cell.length_b   1.000
_cell.length_c   1.000
_cell.angle_alpha   90.00
_cell.angle_beta   90.00
_cell.angle_gamma   90.00
#
_symmetry.space_group_name_H-M   'P 1'
#
loop_
_entity.id
_entity.type
_entity.pdbx_description
1 polymer ?
#
loop_
_entity_poly.entity_id
_entity_poly.type
_entity_poly.pdbx_seq_one_letter_code
_entity_poly.pdbx_strand_id
1 'polypeptide(L)' 'AHYTVWNEIELNPGEQYTLLPNRWHWFQSGPDGAVVSEFSTKSRDHLDEFTDPGVVRETTIDE' A
#
# COMPACT_ATOMS: atom_id res chain seq x y z
N ALA A 1 6.73 -9.85 13.11
CA ALA A 1 6.85 -9.81 11.64
C ALA A 1 5.44 -9.77 11.08
N HIS A 2 5.03 -8.63 10.52
CA HIS A 2 3.65 -8.38 10.08
C HIS A 2 3.47 -8.41 8.56
N TYR A 3 4.56 -8.43 7.79
CA TYR A 3 4.54 -8.69 6.36
C TYR A 3 4.35 -10.20 6.13
N THR A 4 3.28 -10.57 5.42
CA THR A 4 2.86 -11.98 5.25
C THR A 4 2.84 -12.46 3.81
N VAL A 5 2.97 -11.57 2.83
CA VAL A 5 2.96 -11.88 1.39
C VAL A 5 4.26 -11.46 0.70
N TRP A 6 4.70 -12.25 -0.29
CA TRP A 6 6.05 -12.15 -0.88
C TRP A 6 6.09 -12.38 -2.40
N ASN A 7 4.94 -12.35 -3.09
CA ASN A 7 4.93 -12.40 -4.55
C ASN A 7 5.32 -11.01 -5.10
N GLU A 8 6.57 -10.88 -5.54
CA GLU A 8 7.13 -9.64 -6.07
C GLU A 8 6.62 -9.34 -7.48
N ILE A 9 6.37 -8.05 -7.73
CA ILE A 9 6.06 -7.49 -9.04
C ILE A 9 6.86 -6.20 -9.14
N GLU A 10 7.87 -6.18 -10.00
CA GLU A 10 8.65 -4.98 -10.29
C GLU A 10 7.86 -4.10 -11.28
N LEU A 11 7.76 -2.80 -10.97
CA LEU A 11 7.12 -1.81 -11.84
C LEU A 11 8.13 -0.75 -12.26
N ASN A 12 8.46 -0.74 -13.54
CA ASN A 12 9.24 0.30 -14.19
C ASN A 12 8.35 1.47 -14.62
N PRO A 13 8.92 2.65 -14.93
CA PRO A 13 8.16 3.80 -15.39
C PRO A 13 7.25 3.47 -16.59
N GLY A 14 5.94 3.71 -16.43
CA GLY A 14 4.92 3.43 -17.45
C GLY A 14 4.27 2.05 -17.34
N GLU A 15 4.77 1.15 -16.50
CA GLU A 15 4.13 -0.13 -16.21
C GLU A 15 2.98 0.05 -15.20
N GLN A 16 2.00 -0.84 -15.29
CA GLN A 16 0.82 -0.81 -14.43
C GLN A 16 0.50 -2.22 -13.93
N TYR A 17 0.02 -2.30 -12.70
CA TYR A 17 -0.54 -3.51 -12.13
C TYR A 17 -1.89 -3.22 -11.45
N THR A 18 -2.85 -4.14 -11.61
CA THR A 18 -4.17 -4.03 -10.98
C THR A 18 -4.26 -4.96 -9.78
N LEU A 19 -4.39 -4.37 -8.60
CA LEU A 19 -4.70 -5.09 -7.36
C LEU A 19 -6.19 -5.43 -7.31
N LEU A 20 -6.50 -6.71 -7.17
CA LEU A 20 -7.89 -7.15 -6.96
C LEU A 20 -8.32 -6.91 -5.51
N PRO A 21 -9.63 -6.68 -5.25
CA PRO A 21 -10.15 -6.46 -3.90
C PRO A 21 -9.78 -7.58 -2.93
N ASN A 22 -9.65 -7.23 -1.64
CA ASN A 22 -9.39 -8.16 -0.54
C ASN A 22 -8.10 -8.99 -0.73
N ARG A 23 -7.02 -8.34 -1.18
CA ARG A 23 -5.69 -8.93 -1.35
C ARG A 23 -4.66 -8.16 -0.55
N TRP A 24 -3.94 -8.86 0.31
CA TRP A 24 -2.77 -8.31 0.99
C TRP A 24 -1.71 -7.90 -0.04
N HIS A 25 -1.18 -6.69 0.14
CA HIS A 25 -0.11 -6.14 -0.68
C HIS A 25 0.66 -5.11 0.14
N TRP A 26 1.93 -4.93 -0.22
CA TRP A 26 2.80 -3.87 0.28
C TRP A 26 3.80 -3.58 -0.84
N PHE A 27 4.40 -2.40 -0.83
CA PHE A 27 5.40 -2.02 -1.82
C PHE A 27 6.51 -1.21 -1.15
N GLN A 28 7.66 -1.21 -1.81
CA GLN A 28 8.83 -0.44 -1.41
C GLN A 28 9.42 0.17 -2.68
N SER A 29 9.82 1.43 -2.62
CA SER A 29 10.52 2.08 -3.73
C SER A 29 11.98 1.64 -3.80
N GLY A 30 12.59 1.82 -4.98
CA GLY A 30 14.03 1.75 -5.13
C GLY A 30 14.77 2.90 -4.43
N PRO A 31 16.11 2.95 -4.55
CA PRO A 31 16.97 3.93 -3.87
C PRO A 31 16.67 5.39 -4.27
N ASP A 32 16.17 5.62 -5.48
CA ASP A 32 15.84 6.95 -5.99
C ASP A 32 14.39 7.38 -5.68
N GLY A 33 13.64 6.57 -4.93
CA GLY A 33 12.21 6.76 -4.70
C GLY A 33 11.35 6.30 -5.88
N ALA A 34 10.05 6.58 -5.81
CA ALA A 34 9.08 6.27 -6.87
C ALA A 34 7.89 7.24 -6.82
N VAL A 35 7.29 7.50 -7.98
CA VAL A 35 6.00 8.19 -8.10
C VAL A 35 4.98 7.17 -8.62
N VAL A 36 3.88 7.00 -7.89
CA VAL A 36 2.82 6.03 -8.23
C VAL A 36 1.50 6.79 -8.36
N SER A 37 0.79 6.55 -9.45
CA SER A 37 -0.59 7.03 -9.63
C SER A 37 -1.55 5.89 -9.30
N GLU A 38 -2.46 6.12 -8.36
CA GLU A 38 -3.52 5.16 -8.03
C GLU A 38 -4.81 5.51 -8.79
N PHE A 39 -5.41 4.50 -9.41
CA PHE A 39 -6.77 4.57 -9.94
C PHE A 39 -7.59 3.46 -9.29
N SER A 40 -8.59 3.84 -8.51
CA SER A 40 -9.43 2.91 -7.78
C SER A 40 -10.92 3.23 -7.96
N THR A 41 -11.76 2.34 -7.45
CA THR A 41 -13.15 2.71 -7.15
C THR A 41 -13.17 3.68 -5.96
N LYS A 42 -14.31 3.89 -5.30
CA LYS A 42 -14.37 4.84 -4.19
C LYS A 42 -13.45 4.40 -3.02
N SER A 43 -12.38 5.15 -2.75
CA SER A 43 -11.52 4.93 -1.58
C SER A 43 -12.24 5.24 -0.27
N ARG A 44 -11.91 4.46 0.77
CA ARG A 44 -12.45 4.57 2.14
C ARG A 44 -11.38 4.18 3.16
N ASP A 45 -10.35 5.02 3.28
CA ASP A 45 -9.14 4.76 4.07
C ASP A 45 -9.38 4.32 5.53
N HIS A 46 -10.44 4.83 6.18
CA HIS A 46 -10.82 4.45 7.55
C HIS A 46 -11.28 2.98 7.70
N LEU A 47 -11.47 2.28 6.59
CA LEU A 47 -11.81 0.85 6.54
C LEU A 47 -10.61 -0.03 6.13
N ASP A 48 -9.43 0.56 5.92
CA ASP A 48 -8.23 -0.20 5.57
C ASP A 48 -7.83 -1.12 6.73
N GLU A 49 -7.63 -2.40 6.40
CA GLU A 49 -7.11 -3.39 7.35
C GLU A 49 -5.59 -3.47 7.22
N PHE A 50 -4.90 -3.56 8.36
CA PHE A 50 -3.45 -3.73 8.42
C PHE A 50 -3.12 -5.05 9.10
N THR A 51 -2.13 -5.77 8.57
CA THR A 51 -1.62 -7.00 9.20
C THR A 51 -0.82 -6.71 10.47
N ASP A 52 -0.32 -5.49 10.62
CA ASP A 52 0.30 -5.00 11.84
C ASP A 52 -0.77 -4.33 12.72
N PRO A 53 -1.13 -4.91 13.89
CA PRO A 53 -2.12 -4.33 14.78
C PRO A 53 -1.66 -3.01 15.44
N GLY A 54 -0.38 -2.66 15.34
CA GLY A 54 0.16 -1.39 15.83
C GLY A 54 -0.02 -0.21 14.88
N VAL A 55 -0.44 -0.45 13.64
CA VAL A 55 -0.63 0.63 12.65
C VAL A 55 -1.97 1.33 12.90
N VAL A 56 -1.89 2.65 13.08
CA VAL A 56 -3.05 3.55 13.08
C VAL A 56 -3.01 4.37 11.80
N ARG A 57 -4.07 4.30 10.99
CA ARG A 57 -4.13 4.91 9.65
C ARG A 57 -4.00 6.42 9.66
N GLU A 58 -4.50 7.06 10.71
CA GLU A 58 -4.56 8.51 10.88
C GLU A 58 -3.55 8.96 11.94
N THR A 59 -2.79 10.01 11.63
CA THR A 59 -1.86 10.62 12.58
C THR A 59 -2.65 11.40 13.63
N THR A 60 -2.37 11.14 14.91
CA THR A 60 -2.83 11.99 16.03
C THR A 60 -1.81 13.11 16.27
N ILE A 61 -2.28 14.34 16.41
CA ILE A 61 -1.46 15.52 16.71
C ILE A 61 -1.90 16.04 18.08
N ASP A 62 -0.95 16.19 19.00
CA ASP A 62 -1.19 16.81 20.30
C ASP A 62 -1.14 18.36 20.20
N GLU A 63 -1.80 19.05 21.14
CA GLU A 63 -1.82 20.51 21.24
C GLU A 63 -0.47 21.14 21.64
#